data_AF-A0A496UTD1-F1
#
_entry.id   AF-A0A496UTD1-F1
#
_cell.length_a   1.000
_cell.length_b   1.000
_cell.length_c   1.000
_cell.angle_alpha   90.00
_cell.angle_beta   90.00
_cell.angle_gamma   90.00
#
_symmetry.space_group_name_H-M   'P 1'
#
loop_
_entity.id
_entity.type
_entity.pdbx_description
1 polymer ?
#
loop_
_entity_poly.entity_id
_entity_poly.type
_entity_poly.pdbx_seq_one_letter_code
_entity_poly.pdbx_strand_id
1 'polypeptide(L)'
;MMDDRKIWVIEDKESPEITSLGEAIVVAPNRPAPRPAPVRQHKAVQAPRPALRTTTTRTRKPMSPVRSAILLAAGYGLGPAALLLTARGRSGGPWMAALAGTTVLTAVLGVSWWAIAVRDGSPSLLGPMLAGSLVCLLMAFTIWAKALQLLVTAQRFAGQPWPTWIRSPWMAGLLGLVAPGSSWVLTRWPQRAAWTVWTIWPAAAGALLLVQAELLWHHRAALAGWGVSADSLEKGFVMAGLVVLAAPLVWLAQAMIGARATAMVAGRWQHGRGDWSALALAAALVAMVLAVEPADLAADLDGGADVLQAAGCQVLPMHLTKLARELDPGQPAYTLQLADLYAARGEDEIADRVREDLARDLRPYVGALVRDGAWGAMMEQALPRRVAVATAAEPARE
;
A
#
# COMPACT_ATOMS: atom_id res chain seq x y z
N MET A 1 -45.24 19.48 -37.88
CA MET A 1 -45.64 20.62 -37.03
C MET A 1 -44.53 20.81 -36.01
N MET A 2 -43.60 21.71 -36.31
CA MET A 2 -42.45 22.06 -35.48
C MET A 2 -42.89 23.14 -34.49
N ASP A 3 -42.45 22.98 -33.25
CA ASP A 3 -42.83 23.82 -32.11
C ASP A 3 -41.69 24.81 -31.82
N ASP A 4 -41.97 26.08 -32.08
CA ASP A 4 -41.07 27.23 -31.94
C ASP A 4 -40.84 27.57 -30.45
N ARG A 5 -39.64 27.30 -29.93
CA ARG A 5 -39.21 27.86 -28.64
C ARG A 5 -38.42 29.14 -28.85
N LYS A 6 -39.08 30.25 -28.55
CA LYS A 6 -38.54 31.60 -28.43
C LYS A 6 -37.41 31.66 -27.39
N ILE A 7 -36.24 32.09 -27.83
CA ILE A 7 -35.10 32.46 -26.98
C ILE A 7 -35.29 33.93 -26.58
N TRP A 8 -35.28 34.19 -25.27
CA TRP A 8 -35.23 35.54 -24.73
C TRP A 8 -33.78 36.02 -24.74
N VAL A 9 -33.50 37.03 -25.56
CA VAL A 9 -32.27 37.82 -25.51
C VAL A 9 -32.47 38.86 -24.42
N ILE A 10 -31.73 38.75 -23.32
CA ILE A 10 -31.59 39.83 -22.35
C ILE A 10 -30.39 40.66 -22.83
N GLU A 11 -30.71 41.80 -23.43
CA GLU A 11 -29.78 42.87 -23.76
C GLU A 11 -29.48 43.62 -22.45
N ASP A 12 -28.31 43.39 -21.86
CA ASP A 12 -27.84 44.22 -20.74
C ASP A 12 -26.93 45.31 -21.31
N LYS A 13 -27.37 46.55 -21.11
CA LYS A 13 -26.70 47.77 -21.57
C LYS A 13 -25.70 48.22 -20.51
N GLU A 14 -24.50 48.52 -20.98
CA GLU A 14 -23.61 49.56 -20.47
C GLU A 14 -23.12 49.43 -19.01
N SER A 15 -21.92 48.89 -18.85
CA SER A 15 -20.98 49.34 -17.82
C SER A 15 -19.58 49.44 -18.45
N PRO A 16 -19.05 50.66 -18.67
CA PRO A 16 -17.71 50.87 -19.20
C PRO A 16 -16.75 51.03 -18.03
N GLU A 17 -15.91 50.03 -17.77
CA GLU A 17 -14.59 50.13 -17.12
C GLU A 17 -14.19 48.72 -16.70
N ILE A 18 -13.36 48.07 -17.53
CA ILE A 18 -12.27 47.12 -17.25
C ILE A 18 -11.88 46.58 -18.63
N THR A 19 -11.32 47.45 -19.47
CA THR A 19 -10.79 47.12 -20.80
C THR A 19 -9.43 47.78 -20.94
N SER A 20 -8.47 47.37 -20.10
CA SER A 20 -7.07 47.84 -20.26
C SER A 20 -6.00 46.87 -19.77
N LEU A 21 -6.28 45.56 -19.78
CA LEU A 21 -5.28 44.52 -19.46
C LEU A 21 -5.30 43.33 -20.45
N GLY A 22 -5.99 43.48 -21.59
CA GLY A 22 -6.15 42.45 -22.63
C GLY A 22 -5.39 42.70 -23.93
N GLU A 23 -4.67 43.81 -24.07
CA GLU A 23 -3.91 44.15 -25.30
C GLU A 23 -2.40 44.15 -25.04
N ALA A 24 -1.85 42.97 -24.77
CA ALA A 24 -0.41 42.73 -24.88
C ALA A 24 -0.13 41.28 -25.29
N ILE A 25 -0.91 40.72 -26.22
CA ILE A 25 -0.52 39.53 -26.99
C ILE A 25 -0.71 39.89 -28.45
N VAL A 26 0.25 40.66 -28.98
CA VAL A 26 0.42 40.85 -30.41
C VAL A 26 0.88 39.52 -30.99
N VAL A 27 -0.02 38.91 -31.77
CA VAL A 27 0.25 37.78 -32.64
C VAL A 27 1.31 38.19 -33.67
N ALA A 28 2.52 37.67 -33.51
CA ALA A 28 3.56 37.78 -34.53
C ALA A 28 3.22 36.83 -35.71
N PRO A 29 3.38 37.28 -36.97
CA PRO A 29 3.04 36.46 -38.13
C PRO A 29 4.00 35.30 -38.34
N ASN A 30 3.44 34.18 -38.79
CA ASN A 30 4.08 32.93 -39.21
C ASN A 30 5.44 33.14 -39.91
N ARG A 31 6.53 32.75 -39.24
CA ARG A 31 7.82 32.46 -39.90
C ARG A 31 7.83 30.99 -40.35
N PRO A 32 8.26 30.68 -41.57
CA PRO A 32 8.41 29.30 -42.03
C PRO A 32 9.48 28.56 -41.21
N ALA A 33 9.18 27.30 -40.88
CA ALA A 33 9.98 26.45 -40.02
C ALA A 33 11.40 26.19 -40.57
N PRO A 34 12.47 26.38 -39.78
CA PRO A 34 13.81 25.91 -40.15
C PRO A 34 13.89 24.37 -40.05
N ARG A 35 14.62 23.78 -41.00
CA ARG A 35 14.88 22.32 -41.09
C ARG A 35 15.39 21.74 -39.76
N PRO A 36 14.98 20.52 -39.37
CA PRO A 36 15.44 19.90 -38.13
C PRO A 36 16.94 19.60 -38.20
N ALA A 37 17.70 20.19 -37.29
CA ALA A 37 19.08 19.82 -37.02
C ALA A 37 19.13 18.45 -36.31
N PRO A 38 20.22 17.67 -36.48
CA PRO A 38 20.34 16.34 -35.88
C PRO A 38 20.25 16.41 -34.36
N VAL A 39 19.39 15.55 -33.79
CA VAL A 39 19.14 15.41 -32.35
C VAL A 39 20.44 14.98 -31.66
N ARG A 40 21.16 15.95 -31.10
CA ARG A 40 22.17 15.69 -30.08
C ARG A 40 21.43 15.25 -28.82
N GLN A 41 21.68 14.02 -28.39
CA GLN A 41 21.27 13.51 -27.08
C GLN A 41 21.87 14.41 -25.99
N HIS A 42 21.12 15.41 -25.55
CA HIS A 42 21.45 16.15 -24.35
C HIS A 42 21.22 15.21 -23.17
N LYS A 43 22.33 14.74 -22.60
CA LYS A 43 22.40 14.18 -21.25
C LYS A 43 21.78 15.23 -20.33
N ALA A 44 20.53 15.03 -19.92
CA ALA A 44 19.80 15.94 -19.08
C ALA A 44 20.57 16.10 -17.76
N VAL A 45 21.27 17.23 -17.63
CA VAL A 45 21.81 17.69 -16.37
C VAL A 45 20.58 18.12 -15.56
N GLN A 46 20.07 17.21 -14.72
CA GLN A 46 19.06 17.53 -13.73
C GLN A 46 19.65 18.62 -12.83
N ALA A 47 19.14 19.83 -12.95
CA ALA A 47 19.43 20.89 -12.00
C ALA A 47 18.98 20.41 -10.60
N PRO A 48 19.81 20.57 -9.56
CA PRO A 48 19.42 20.19 -8.21
C PRO A 48 18.17 20.99 -7.81
N ARG A 49 17.04 20.29 -7.64
CA ARG A 49 15.79 20.88 -7.10
C ARG A 49 16.14 21.54 -5.75
N PRO A 50 15.70 22.79 -5.49
CA PRO A 50 15.91 23.42 -4.20
C PRO A 50 15.23 22.59 -3.11
N ALA A 51 16.02 22.13 -2.15
CA ALA A 51 15.59 21.33 -1.01
C ALA A 51 14.73 22.18 -0.05
N LEU A 52 13.47 22.38 -0.40
CA LEU A 52 12.44 22.96 0.47
C LEU A 52 11.61 21.84 1.08
N ARG A 53 12.28 21.02 1.88
CA ARG A 53 11.68 20.23 2.98
C ARG A 53 12.82 19.62 3.77
N THR A 54 13.23 20.30 4.84
CA THR A 54 13.82 19.64 6.00
C THR A 54 12.71 18.87 6.72
N THR A 55 12.03 17.96 6.03
CA THR A 55 11.46 16.81 6.72
C THR A 55 12.69 16.14 7.30
N THR A 56 12.79 16.10 8.62
CA THR A 56 13.68 15.19 9.33
C THR A 56 13.46 13.82 8.72
N THR A 57 14.29 13.46 7.74
CA THR A 57 14.37 12.15 7.14
C THR A 57 14.88 11.30 8.27
N ARG A 58 13.95 10.82 9.09
CA ARG A 58 14.16 9.75 10.03
C ARG A 58 14.66 8.62 9.16
N THR A 59 15.97 8.47 9.08
CA THR A 59 16.65 7.41 8.36
C THR A 59 16.17 6.12 9.00
N ARG A 60 15.06 5.59 8.49
CA ARG A 60 14.53 4.30 8.88
C ARG A 60 15.65 3.35 8.51
N LYS A 61 16.35 2.84 9.53
CA LYS A 61 17.34 1.78 9.35
C LYS A 61 16.70 0.72 8.45
N PRO A 62 17.33 0.34 7.33
CA PRO A 62 16.81 -0.73 6.49
C PRO A 62 16.54 -1.93 7.40
N MET A 63 15.38 -2.54 7.21
CA MET A 63 14.91 -3.63 8.05
C MET A 63 15.99 -4.72 8.01
N SER A 64 16.66 -4.97 9.14
CA SER A 64 17.82 -5.86 9.14
C SER A 64 17.38 -7.24 8.62
N PRO A 65 18.12 -7.89 7.71
CA PRO A 65 17.77 -9.21 7.14
C PRO A 65 17.52 -10.28 8.22
N VAL A 66 18.10 -10.07 9.41
CA VAL A 66 17.87 -10.86 10.63
C VAL A 66 16.41 -10.85 11.10
N ARG A 67 15.69 -9.72 11.02
CA ARG A 67 14.28 -9.62 11.44
C ARG A 67 13.36 -10.38 10.48
N SER A 68 13.62 -10.28 9.18
CA SER A 68 12.91 -11.05 8.15
C SER A 68 13.15 -12.55 8.35
N ALA A 69 14.39 -12.96 8.61
CA ALA A 69 14.73 -14.36 8.90
C ALA A 69 14.06 -14.89 10.19
N ILE A 70 13.95 -14.08 11.25
CA ILE A 70 13.26 -14.45 12.49
C ILE A 70 11.75 -14.60 12.27
N LEU A 71 11.12 -13.67 11.55
CA LEU A 71 9.69 -13.76 11.22
C LEU A 71 9.39 -14.99 10.37
N LEU A 72 10.27 -15.30 9.41
CA LEU A 72 10.19 -16.51 8.62
C LEU A 72 10.37 -17.75 9.51
N ALA A 73 11.41 -17.81 10.34
CA ALA A 73 11.63 -18.93 11.26
C ALA A 73 10.47 -19.15 12.24
N ALA A 74 9.87 -18.08 12.77
CA ALA A 74 8.72 -18.15 13.65
C ALA A 74 7.46 -18.65 12.91
N GLY A 75 7.16 -18.11 11.72
CA GLY A 75 6.02 -18.51 10.91
C GLY A 75 6.14 -19.93 10.35
N TYR A 76 7.32 -20.33 9.92
CA TYR A 76 7.59 -21.65 9.34
C TYR A 76 7.85 -22.74 10.38
N GLY A 77 8.38 -22.42 11.56
CA GLY A 77 8.77 -23.40 12.57
C GLY A 77 7.68 -23.71 13.60
N LEU A 78 6.97 -22.70 14.09
CA LEU A 78 6.04 -22.87 15.23
C LEU A 78 4.73 -23.56 14.84
N GLY A 79 4.20 -23.27 13.66
CA GLY A 79 2.96 -23.89 13.17
C GLY A 79 3.10 -25.42 13.00
N PRO A 80 4.11 -25.89 12.26
CA PRO A 80 4.32 -27.32 12.06
C PRO A 80 4.67 -28.09 13.34
N ALA A 81 5.36 -27.47 14.30
CA ALA A 81 5.63 -28.07 15.61
C ALA A 81 4.34 -28.42 16.39
N ALA A 82 3.21 -27.77 16.09
CA ALA A 82 1.93 -28.10 16.71
C ALA A 82 1.46 -29.54 16.42
N LEU A 83 1.91 -30.18 15.33
CA LEU A 83 1.62 -31.60 15.08
C LEU A 83 2.16 -32.51 16.19
N LEU A 84 3.33 -32.17 16.76
CA LEU A 84 4.00 -32.95 17.80
C LEU A 84 3.21 -32.96 19.11
N LEU A 85 2.33 -31.97 19.32
CA LEU A 85 1.45 -31.89 20.48
C LEU A 85 0.31 -32.91 20.43
N THR A 86 0.07 -33.56 19.28
CA THR A 86 -1.00 -34.55 19.10
C THR A 86 -0.43 -35.96 18.93
N ALA A 87 -0.98 -36.94 19.67
CA ALA A 87 -0.55 -38.35 19.55
C ALA A 87 -0.74 -38.90 18.12
N ARG A 88 -1.85 -38.55 17.47
CA ARG A 88 -2.15 -38.90 16.07
C ARG A 88 -1.23 -38.22 15.06
N GLY A 89 -0.78 -36.99 15.35
CA GLY A 89 0.21 -36.30 14.52
C GLY A 89 1.56 -37.01 14.58
N ARG A 90 2.02 -37.38 15.78
CA ARG A 90 3.28 -38.12 15.98
C ARG A 90 3.29 -39.50 15.34
N SER A 91 2.16 -40.21 15.32
CA SER A 91 2.06 -41.54 14.71
C SER A 91 1.80 -41.52 13.20
N GLY A 92 1.47 -40.35 12.62
CA GLY A 92 1.15 -40.22 11.20
C GLY A 92 2.40 -40.07 10.35
N GLY A 93 2.92 -41.17 9.80
CA GLY A 93 4.08 -41.21 8.90
C GLY A 93 4.15 -40.07 7.86
N PRO A 94 3.10 -39.82 7.05
CA PRO A 94 3.16 -38.79 6.01
C PRO A 94 3.24 -37.36 6.56
N TRP A 95 2.65 -37.09 7.73
CA TRP A 95 2.65 -35.74 8.34
C TRP A 95 3.96 -35.42 9.04
N MET A 96 4.60 -36.43 9.64
CA MET A 96 5.96 -36.29 10.17
C MET A 96 6.98 -36.09 9.05
N ALA A 97 6.81 -36.78 7.91
CA ALA A 97 7.63 -36.55 6.72
C ALA A 97 7.42 -35.14 6.15
N ALA A 98 6.17 -34.68 6.06
CA ALA A 98 5.85 -33.31 5.63
C ALA A 98 6.48 -32.27 6.58
N LEU A 99 6.37 -32.47 7.90
CA LEU A 99 7.01 -31.62 8.91
C LEU A 99 8.52 -31.57 8.73
N ALA A 100 9.19 -32.72 8.66
CA ALA A 100 10.63 -32.79 8.46
C ALA A 100 11.05 -32.10 7.15
N GLY A 101 10.33 -32.38 6.06
CA GLY A 101 10.54 -31.75 4.77
C GLY A 101 10.41 -30.23 4.82
N THR A 102 9.36 -29.70 5.47
CA THR A 102 9.19 -28.25 5.64
C THR A 102 10.28 -27.62 6.50
N THR A 103 10.74 -28.28 7.56
CA THR A 103 11.81 -27.76 8.43
C THR A 103 13.14 -27.70 7.68
N VAL A 104 13.49 -28.76 6.94
CA VAL A 104 14.70 -28.80 6.11
C VAL A 104 14.63 -27.73 5.01
N LEU A 105 13.50 -27.65 4.30
CA LEU A 105 13.30 -26.66 3.25
C LEU A 105 13.40 -25.23 3.79
N THR A 106 12.80 -24.94 4.95
CA THR A 106 12.88 -23.64 5.62
C THR A 106 14.33 -23.29 5.96
N ALA A 107 15.09 -24.23 6.51
CA ALA A 107 16.50 -24.02 6.86
C ALA A 107 17.35 -23.73 5.61
N VAL A 108 17.16 -24.52 4.55
CA VAL A 108 17.86 -24.33 3.26
C VAL A 108 17.54 -22.96 2.68
N LEU A 109 16.25 -22.58 2.64
CA LEU A 109 15.82 -21.28 2.12
C LEU A 109 16.34 -20.12 2.98
N GLY A 110 16.30 -20.25 4.30
CA GLY A 110 16.83 -19.23 5.22
C GLY A 110 18.32 -18.98 5.02
N VAL A 111 19.12 -20.06 4.93
CA VAL A 111 20.56 -19.98 4.63
C VAL A 111 20.79 -19.38 3.24
N SER A 112 20.00 -19.77 2.26
CA SER A 112 20.13 -19.27 0.88
C SER A 112 19.81 -17.79 0.79
N TRP A 113 18.72 -17.33 1.43
CA TRP A 113 18.35 -15.91 1.47
C TRP A 113 19.40 -15.07 2.18
N TRP A 114 19.94 -15.59 3.29
CA TRP A 114 21.05 -14.95 3.99
C TRP A 114 22.30 -14.85 3.12
N ALA A 115 22.66 -15.92 2.41
CA ALA A 115 23.81 -15.94 1.52
C ALA A 115 23.67 -14.93 0.36
N ILE A 116 22.47 -14.79 -0.22
CA ILE A 116 22.21 -13.77 -1.25
C ILE A 116 22.35 -12.36 -0.68
N ALA A 117 21.72 -12.10 0.48
CA ALA A 117 21.74 -10.79 1.11
C ALA A 117 23.14 -10.35 1.57
N VAL A 118 24.04 -11.30 1.90
CA VAL A 118 25.41 -11.00 2.36
C VAL A 118 26.42 -10.96 1.21
N ARG A 119 26.21 -11.71 0.13
CA ARG A 119 27.21 -11.89 -0.94
C ARG A 119 26.88 -11.17 -2.25
N ASP A 120 25.87 -10.28 -2.28
CA ASP A 120 25.31 -9.73 -3.53
C ASP A 120 25.08 -10.87 -4.55
N GLY A 121 24.37 -11.89 -4.09
CA GLY A 121 24.37 -13.22 -4.71
C GLY A 121 23.87 -13.26 -6.15
N SER A 122 24.16 -14.39 -6.81
CA SER A 122 23.79 -14.65 -8.21
C SER A 122 22.28 -14.42 -8.45
N PRO A 123 21.91 -13.45 -9.29
CA PRO A 123 20.52 -13.09 -9.54
C PRO A 123 19.66 -14.24 -10.11
N SER A 124 20.30 -15.27 -10.67
CA SER A 124 19.65 -16.44 -11.26
C SER A 124 18.90 -17.33 -10.26
N LEU A 125 19.22 -17.26 -8.96
CA LEU A 125 18.60 -18.11 -7.93
C LEU A 125 17.36 -17.48 -7.27
N LEU A 126 17.08 -16.19 -7.51
CA LEU A 126 15.98 -15.46 -6.87
C LEU A 126 14.60 -16.06 -7.19
N GLY A 127 14.33 -16.36 -8.46
CA GLY A 127 13.06 -16.97 -8.88
C GLY A 127 12.79 -18.31 -8.19
N PRO A 128 13.69 -19.30 -8.30
CA PRO A 128 13.57 -20.58 -7.60
C PRO A 128 13.41 -20.45 -6.09
N MET A 129 14.12 -19.51 -5.46
CA MET A 129 14.04 -19.30 -4.02
C MET A 129 12.71 -18.69 -3.59
N LEU A 130 12.19 -17.74 -4.35
CA LEU A 130 10.87 -17.17 -4.12
C LEU A 130 9.79 -18.25 -4.25
N ALA A 131 9.82 -19.03 -5.33
CA ALA A 131 8.92 -20.15 -5.55
C ALA A 131 9.02 -21.18 -4.42
N GLY A 132 10.24 -21.56 -4.03
CA GLY A 132 10.50 -22.46 -2.91
C GLY A 132 9.96 -21.93 -1.59
N SER A 133 10.10 -20.62 -1.34
CA SER A 133 9.55 -19.96 -0.14
C SER A 133 8.02 -19.99 -0.11
N LEU A 134 7.37 -19.73 -1.25
CA LEU A 134 5.91 -19.83 -1.38
C LEU A 134 5.41 -21.26 -1.18
N VAL A 135 6.10 -22.26 -1.76
CA VAL A 135 5.78 -23.69 -1.54
C VAL A 135 5.96 -24.07 -0.08
N CYS A 136 7.05 -23.63 0.56
CA CYS A 136 7.30 -23.87 1.97
C CYS A 136 6.20 -23.26 2.85
N LEU A 137 5.74 -22.05 2.51
CA LEU A 137 4.66 -21.36 3.20
C LEU A 137 3.34 -22.08 3.07
N LEU A 138 2.98 -22.46 1.85
CA LEU A 138 1.79 -23.25 1.58
C LEU A 138 1.82 -24.57 2.38
N MET A 139 2.95 -25.28 2.38
CA MET A 139 3.10 -26.52 3.16
C MET A 139 2.98 -26.27 4.67
N ALA A 140 3.63 -25.24 5.20
CA ALA A 140 3.58 -24.90 6.62
C ALA A 140 2.16 -24.60 7.09
N PHE A 141 1.40 -23.79 6.34
CA PHE A 141 -0.01 -23.52 6.64
C PHE A 141 -0.88 -24.78 6.52
N THR A 142 -0.52 -25.73 5.64
CA THR A 142 -1.30 -26.97 5.42
C THR A 142 -1.15 -27.85 6.64
N ILE A 143 0.09 -27.99 7.08
CA ILE A 143 0.47 -28.74 8.27
C ILE A 143 -0.19 -28.10 9.49
N TRP A 144 -0.18 -26.78 9.61
CA TRP A 144 -0.79 -26.08 10.73
C TRP A 144 -2.32 -26.27 10.76
N ALA A 145 -2.99 -26.12 9.61
CA ALA A 145 -4.42 -26.40 9.48
C ALA A 145 -4.74 -27.85 9.88
N LYS A 146 -3.90 -28.82 9.47
CA LYS A 146 -4.06 -30.22 9.85
C LYS A 146 -3.84 -30.46 11.34
N ALA A 147 -2.82 -29.85 11.93
CA ALA A 147 -2.53 -29.94 13.35
C ALA A 147 -3.72 -29.43 14.16
N LEU A 148 -4.31 -28.30 13.75
CA LEU A 148 -5.49 -27.73 14.40
C LEU A 148 -6.70 -28.67 14.29
N GLN A 149 -6.93 -29.27 13.11
CA GLN A 149 -7.97 -30.28 12.91
C GLN A 149 -7.79 -31.48 13.86
N LEU A 150 -6.57 -31.99 13.99
CA LEU A 150 -6.23 -33.12 14.87
C LEU A 150 -6.35 -32.75 16.35
N LEU A 151 -5.99 -31.53 16.72
CA LEU A 151 -6.10 -31.02 18.08
C LEU A 151 -7.56 -30.96 18.53
N VAL A 152 -8.44 -30.41 17.70
CA VAL A 152 -9.88 -30.31 17.99
C VAL A 152 -10.55 -31.69 18.09
N THR A 153 -10.09 -32.65 17.29
CA THR A 153 -10.64 -34.03 17.29
C THR A 153 -10.00 -34.94 18.34
N ALA A 154 -8.96 -34.48 19.05
CA ALA A 154 -8.32 -35.27 20.08
C ALA A 154 -9.23 -35.43 21.31
N GLN A 155 -9.45 -36.68 21.74
CA GLN A 155 -10.30 -37.03 22.88
C GLN A 155 -9.91 -36.31 24.19
N ARG A 156 -8.64 -35.89 24.32
CA ARG A 156 -8.14 -35.13 25.48
C ARG A 156 -8.88 -33.81 25.72
N PHE A 157 -9.45 -33.20 24.67
CA PHE A 157 -10.28 -32.00 24.75
C PHE A 157 -11.79 -32.29 24.69
N ALA A 158 -12.18 -33.56 24.50
CA ALA A 158 -13.58 -33.96 24.45
C ALA A 158 -14.22 -34.04 25.84
N GLY A 159 -13.44 -34.42 26.87
CA GLY A 159 -13.94 -34.71 28.22
C GLY A 159 -13.89 -33.56 29.25
N GLN A 160 -12.95 -32.61 29.14
CA GLN A 160 -12.90 -31.48 30.07
C GLN A 160 -13.64 -30.27 29.49
N PRO A 161 -14.71 -29.78 30.14
CA PRO A 161 -15.33 -28.55 29.73
C PRO A 161 -14.36 -27.39 29.95
N TRP A 162 -14.04 -26.65 28.90
CA TRP A 162 -13.34 -25.37 29.04
C TRP A 162 -14.06 -24.49 30.07
N PRO A 163 -13.31 -23.72 30.89
CA PRO A 163 -13.89 -22.74 31.80
C PRO A 163 -15.00 -21.92 31.13
N THR A 164 -16.09 -21.67 31.85
CA THR A 164 -17.29 -21.00 31.31
C THR A 164 -17.00 -19.61 30.77
N TRP A 165 -16.00 -18.90 31.32
CA TRP A 165 -15.54 -17.60 30.84
C TRP A 165 -14.86 -17.67 29.47
N ILE A 166 -14.13 -18.76 29.16
CA ILE A 166 -13.51 -19.00 27.85
C ILE A 166 -14.58 -19.27 26.79
N ARG A 167 -15.66 -19.95 27.17
CA ARG A 167 -16.80 -20.26 26.30
C ARG A 167 -17.77 -19.10 26.11
N SER A 168 -17.43 -17.91 26.61
CA SER A 168 -18.22 -16.72 26.36
C SER A 168 -18.01 -16.25 24.91
N PRO A 169 -19.07 -15.73 24.24
CA PRO A 169 -18.94 -15.25 22.86
C PRO A 169 -17.89 -14.16 22.67
N TRP A 170 -17.76 -13.26 23.65
CA TRP A 170 -16.77 -12.19 23.61
C TRP A 170 -15.34 -12.73 23.71
N MET A 171 -15.09 -13.71 24.57
CA MET A 171 -13.76 -14.33 24.70
C MET A 171 -13.41 -15.15 23.46
N ALA A 172 -14.38 -15.85 22.87
CA ALA A 172 -14.18 -16.54 21.61
C ALA A 172 -13.88 -15.56 20.46
N GLY A 173 -14.51 -14.39 20.44
CA GLY A 173 -14.21 -13.31 19.50
C GLY A 173 -12.79 -12.76 19.70
N LEU A 174 -12.40 -12.44 20.95
CA LEU A 174 -11.06 -11.96 21.28
C LEU A 174 -9.98 -12.99 20.95
N LEU A 175 -10.18 -14.26 21.31
CA LEU A 175 -9.25 -15.33 20.95
C LEU A 175 -9.18 -15.47 19.43
N GLY A 176 -10.32 -15.40 18.73
CA GLY A 176 -10.36 -15.43 17.27
C GLY A 176 -9.59 -14.28 16.63
N LEU A 177 -9.59 -13.10 17.25
CA LEU A 177 -8.82 -11.92 16.83
C LEU A 177 -7.31 -12.09 17.06
N VAL A 178 -6.92 -12.66 18.20
CA VAL A 178 -5.49 -12.87 18.53
C VAL A 178 -4.90 -14.04 17.75
N ALA A 179 -5.64 -15.13 17.65
CA ALA A 179 -5.21 -16.39 17.08
C ALA A 179 -6.28 -16.90 16.10
N PRO A 180 -5.99 -16.93 14.79
CA PRO A 180 -6.94 -17.39 13.79
C PRO A 180 -7.40 -18.83 14.03
N GLY A 181 -8.68 -19.10 13.83
CA GLY A 181 -9.26 -20.43 14.00
C GLY A 181 -9.51 -20.84 15.46
N SER A 182 -9.00 -20.10 16.45
CA SER A 182 -9.17 -20.44 17.88
C SER A 182 -10.64 -20.38 18.34
N SER A 183 -11.43 -19.46 17.81
CA SER A 183 -12.88 -19.37 18.06
C SER A 183 -13.61 -20.67 17.63
N TRP A 184 -13.18 -21.28 16.52
CA TRP A 184 -13.70 -22.55 16.01
C TRP A 184 -13.20 -23.77 16.79
N VAL A 185 -12.03 -23.68 17.41
CA VAL A 185 -11.55 -24.69 18.36
C VAL A 185 -12.49 -24.78 19.56
N LEU A 186 -12.95 -23.63 20.07
CA LEU A 186 -13.87 -23.56 21.21
C LEU A 186 -15.26 -24.15 20.89
N THR A 187 -15.74 -23.99 19.66
CA THR A 187 -17.00 -24.58 19.22
C THR A 187 -16.89 -26.07 18.87
N ARG A 188 -15.67 -26.61 18.76
CA ARG A 188 -15.37 -27.99 18.31
C ARG A 188 -15.69 -28.26 16.84
N TRP A 189 -15.43 -27.29 15.95
CA TRP A 189 -15.67 -27.43 14.51
C TRP A 189 -14.33 -27.56 13.77
N PRO A 190 -13.74 -28.78 13.71
CA PRO A 190 -12.35 -28.98 13.30
C PRO A 190 -12.07 -28.53 11.86
N GLN A 191 -13.01 -28.76 10.95
CA GLN A 191 -12.87 -28.36 9.55
C GLN A 191 -12.84 -26.84 9.41
N ARG A 192 -13.74 -26.12 10.11
CA ARG A 192 -13.79 -24.65 10.05
C ARG A 192 -12.54 -24.02 10.66
N ALA A 193 -12.07 -24.55 11.79
CA ALA A 193 -10.82 -24.10 12.41
C ALA A 193 -9.64 -24.22 11.43
N ALA A 194 -9.51 -25.37 10.77
CA ALA A 194 -8.47 -25.62 9.77
C ALA A 194 -8.58 -24.66 8.57
N TRP A 195 -9.79 -24.46 8.03
CA TRP A 195 -10.03 -23.53 6.92
C TRP A 195 -9.67 -22.09 7.28
N THR A 196 -10.01 -21.61 8.49
CA THR A 196 -9.68 -20.24 8.90
C THR A 196 -8.16 -20.00 8.95
N VAL A 197 -7.39 -20.96 9.48
CA VAL A 197 -5.92 -20.87 9.46
C VAL A 197 -5.40 -20.92 8.02
N TRP A 198 -5.97 -21.80 7.19
CA TRP A 198 -5.57 -21.93 5.80
C TRP A 198 -5.77 -20.61 5.04
N THR A 199 -6.88 -19.90 5.23
CA THR A 199 -7.18 -18.65 4.51
C THR A 199 -6.17 -17.50 4.76
N ILE A 200 -5.23 -17.65 5.68
CA ILE A 200 -4.21 -16.63 6.00
C ILE A 200 -2.96 -16.78 5.14
N TRP A 201 -2.73 -17.96 4.54
CA TRP A 201 -1.55 -18.19 3.72
C TRP A 201 -1.36 -17.13 2.62
N PRO A 202 -2.40 -16.62 1.91
CA PRO A 202 -2.21 -15.59 0.88
C PRO A 202 -1.69 -14.27 1.46
N ALA A 203 -2.13 -13.90 2.66
CA ALA A 203 -1.67 -12.71 3.37
C ALA A 203 -0.19 -12.82 3.75
N ALA A 204 0.21 -13.99 4.25
CA ALA A 204 1.60 -14.25 4.60
C ALA A 204 2.50 -14.33 3.35
N ALA A 205 2.01 -14.89 2.24
CA ALA A 205 2.67 -14.84 0.94
C ALA A 205 2.84 -13.40 0.42
N GLY A 206 1.78 -12.59 0.50
CA GLY A 206 1.82 -11.18 0.15
C GLY A 206 2.81 -10.39 1.01
N ALA A 207 2.80 -10.60 2.32
CA ALA A 207 3.75 -9.96 3.24
C ALA A 207 5.19 -10.37 2.92
N LEU A 208 5.45 -11.64 2.61
CA LEU A 208 6.76 -12.11 2.17
C LEU A 208 7.22 -11.40 0.90
N LEU A 209 6.34 -11.26 -0.11
CA LEU A 209 6.65 -10.55 -1.34
C LEU A 209 7.02 -9.09 -1.07
N LEU A 210 6.26 -8.41 -0.21
CA LEU A 210 6.50 -7.00 0.15
C LEU A 210 7.79 -6.81 0.95
N VAL A 211 8.09 -7.72 1.89
CA VAL A 211 9.34 -7.69 2.66
C VAL A 211 10.56 -7.86 1.74
N GLN A 212 10.41 -8.62 0.65
CA GLN A 212 11.46 -8.83 -0.34
C GLN A 212 11.39 -7.87 -1.53
N ALA A 213 10.48 -6.88 -1.52
CA ALA A 213 10.20 -6.05 -2.69
C ALA A 213 11.44 -5.29 -3.17
N GLU A 214 12.22 -4.71 -2.24
CA GLU A 214 13.46 -3.97 -2.57
C GLU A 214 14.49 -4.88 -3.26
N LEU A 215 14.73 -6.07 -2.71
CA LEU A 215 15.69 -7.04 -3.25
C LEU A 215 15.24 -7.56 -4.62
N LEU A 216 13.95 -7.88 -4.77
CA LEU A 216 13.37 -8.32 -6.03
C LEU A 216 13.43 -7.21 -7.09
N TRP A 217 13.23 -5.96 -6.67
CA TRP A 217 13.30 -4.80 -7.55
C TRP A 217 14.73 -4.54 -8.02
N HIS A 218 15.70 -4.55 -7.10
CA HIS A 218 17.11 -4.34 -7.41
C HIS A 218 17.62 -5.37 -8.43
N HIS A 219 17.09 -6.59 -8.38
CA HIS A 219 17.45 -7.68 -9.28
C HIS A 219 16.42 -7.96 -10.39
N ARG A 220 15.55 -6.99 -10.72
CA ARG A 220 14.52 -7.12 -11.76
C ARG A 220 15.04 -7.57 -13.11
N ALA A 221 16.26 -7.18 -13.49
CA ALA A 221 16.88 -7.57 -14.76
C ALA A 221 17.10 -9.10 -14.85
N ALA A 222 17.37 -9.75 -13.73
CA ALA A 222 17.53 -11.20 -13.70
C ALA A 222 16.19 -11.94 -13.74
N LEU A 223 15.15 -11.36 -13.12
CA LEU A 223 13.78 -11.85 -13.21
C LEU A 223 13.21 -11.71 -14.63
N ALA A 224 13.69 -10.74 -15.42
CA ALA A 224 13.34 -10.63 -16.84
C ALA A 224 13.79 -11.87 -17.64
N GLY A 225 14.89 -12.53 -17.25
CA GLY A 225 15.31 -13.82 -17.84
C GLY A 225 14.31 -14.97 -17.60
N TRP A 226 13.40 -14.80 -16.64
CA TRP A 226 12.30 -15.72 -16.34
C TRP A 226 10.95 -15.27 -16.94
N GLY A 227 10.97 -14.27 -17.83
CA GLY A 227 9.76 -13.70 -18.44
C GLY A 227 8.96 -12.76 -17.54
N VAL A 228 9.49 -12.39 -16.37
CA VAL A 228 8.84 -11.42 -15.47
C VAL A 228 9.28 -10.02 -15.87
N SER A 229 8.39 -9.27 -16.52
CA SER A 229 8.62 -7.85 -16.81
C SER A 229 8.59 -7.01 -15.52
N ALA A 230 9.25 -5.84 -15.56
CA ALA A 230 9.22 -4.89 -14.44
C ALA A 230 7.79 -4.48 -14.06
N ASP A 231 6.94 -4.24 -15.07
CA ASP A 231 5.52 -3.93 -14.88
C ASP A 231 4.74 -5.07 -14.18
N SER A 232 5.00 -6.32 -14.57
CA SER A 232 4.40 -7.49 -13.89
C SER A 232 4.86 -7.62 -12.44
N LEU A 233 6.12 -7.30 -12.15
CA LEU A 233 6.67 -7.32 -10.80
C LEU A 233 6.01 -6.24 -9.92
N GLU A 234 5.87 -5.02 -10.45
CA GLU A 234 5.17 -3.93 -9.77
C GLU A 234 3.70 -4.27 -9.50
N LYS A 235 2.98 -4.79 -10.49
CA LYS A 235 1.61 -5.29 -10.31
C LYS A 235 1.54 -6.39 -9.24
N GLY A 236 2.54 -7.27 -9.19
CA GLY A 236 2.69 -8.28 -8.14
C GLY A 236 2.78 -7.68 -6.75
N PHE A 237 3.56 -6.61 -6.57
CA PHE A 237 3.65 -5.89 -5.29
C PHE A 237 2.34 -5.19 -4.91
N VAL A 238 1.66 -4.56 -5.86
CA VAL A 238 0.34 -3.94 -5.60
C VAL A 238 -0.67 -5.00 -5.14
N MET A 239 -0.75 -6.13 -5.85
CA MET A 239 -1.64 -7.24 -5.48
C MET A 239 -1.28 -7.83 -4.11
N ALA A 240 0.01 -7.99 -3.83
CA ALA A 240 0.48 -8.43 -2.51
C ALA A 240 0.05 -7.46 -1.41
N GLY A 241 0.18 -6.14 -1.65
CA GLY A 241 -0.32 -5.08 -0.76
C GLY A 241 -1.81 -5.19 -0.49
N LEU A 242 -2.63 -5.32 -1.55
CA LEU A 242 -4.08 -5.45 -1.44
C LEU A 242 -4.48 -6.70 -0.65
N VAL A 243 -3.83 -7.84 -0.90
CA VAL A 243 -4.10 -9.10 -0.17
C VAL A 243 -3.75 -8.95 1.31
N VAL A 244 -2.62 -8.33 1.64
CA VAL A 244 -2.21 -8.06 3.03
C VAL A 244 -3.20 -7.12 3.72
N LEU A 245 -3.70 -6.09 3.04
CA LEU A 245 -4.69 -5.15 3.58
C LEU A 245 -6.08 -5.78 3.77
N ALA A 246 -6.50 -6.67 2.85
CA ALA A 246 -7.79 -7.34 2.93
C ALA A 246 -7.82 -8.45 4.00
N ALA A 247 -6.68 -9.06 4.30
CA ALA A 247 -6.61 -10.20 5.21
C ALA A 247 -7.08 -9.91 6.65
N PRO A 248 -6.74 -8.78 7.30
CA PRO A 248 -7.30 -8.39 8.59
C PRO A 248 -8.83 -8.32 8.60
N LEU A 249 -9.46 -7.87 7.50
CA LEU A 249 -10.92 -7.80 7.39
C LEU A 249 -11.54 -9.20 7.35
N VAL A 250 -10.96 -10.10 6.54
CA VAL A 250 -11.37 -11.51 6.50
C VAL A 250 -11.17 -12.17 7.87
N TRP A 251 -10.05 -11.89 8.53
CA TRP A 251 -9.75 -12.40 9.86
C TRP A 251 -10.77 -11.92 10.90
N LEU A 252 -11.08 -10.62 10.92
CA LEU A 252 -12.08 -10.03 11.81
C LEU A 252 -13.47 -10.64 11.58
N ALA A 253 -13.89 -10.79 10.31
CA ALA A 253 -15.13 -11.46 9.97
C ALA A 253 -15.17 -12.91 10.49
N GLN A 254 -14.08 -13.67 10.32
CA GLN A 254 -13.97 -15.04 10.83
C GLN A 254 -14.05 -15.11 12.36
N ALA A 255 -13.42 -14.16 13.07
CA ALA A 255 -13.47 -14.07 14.52
C ALA A 255 -14.91 -13.82 15.02
N MET A 256 -15.64 -12.90 14.36
CA MET A 256 -17.05 -12.61 14.66
C MET A 256 -17.97 -13.79 14.39
N ILE A 257 -17.80 -14.47 13.25
CA ILE A 257 -18.59 -15.66 12.91
C ILE A 257 -18.34 -16.77 13.95
N GLY A 258 -17.09 -16.96 14.39
CA GLY A 258 -16.76 -17.89 15.46
C GLY A 258 -17.39 -17.52 16.81
N ALA A 259 -17.37 -16.24 17.18
CA ALA A 259 -18.06 -15.72 18.36
C ALA A 259 -19.57 -16.01 18.32
N ARG A 260 -20.21 -15.74 17.18
CA ARG A 260 -21.64 -16.05 16.96
C ARG A 260 -21.92 -17.54 17.06
N ALA A 261 -21.05 -18.39 16.50
CA ALA A 261 -21.19 -19.84 16.61
C ALA A 261 -21.11 -20.32 18.08
N THR A 262 -20.24 -19.74 18.92
CA THR A 262 -20.22 -20.07 20.36
C THR A 262 -21.49 -19.64 21.09
N ALA A 263 -22.10 -18.51 20.71
CA ALA A 263 -23.36 -18.06 21.29
C ALA A 263 -24.52 -19.02 20.97
N MET A 264 -24.56 -19.54 19.74
CA MET A 264 -25.52 -20.56 19.30
C MET A 264 -25.36 -21.86 20.09
N VAL A 265 -24.13 -22.39 20.20
CA VAL A 265 -23.86 -23.64 20.94
C VAL A 265 -24.20 -23.50 22.43
N ALA A 266 -24.04 -22.31 23.00
CA ALA A 266 -24.39 -22.06 24.40
C ALA A 266 -25.89 -21.89 24.66
N GLY A 267 -26.76 -22.01 23.64
CA GLY A 267 -28.21 -21.78 23.77
C GLY A 267 -28.58 -20.33 24.13
N ARG A 268 -27.62 -19.40 24.02
CA ARG A 268 -27.77 -17.98 24.39
C ARG A 268 -28.26 -17.12 23.23
N TRP A 269 -28.56 -17.73 22.09
CA TRP A 269 -28.97 -17.05 20.88
C TRP A 269 -30.50 -16.93 20.82
N GLN A 270 -31.04 -15.95 21.54
CA GLN A 270 -32.44 -15.52 21.37
C GLN A 270 -32.54 -14.67 20.12
N HIS A 271 -33.44 -15.05 19.20
CA HIS A 271 -33.64 -14.48 17.85
C HIS A 271 -34.10 -12.99 17.81
N GLY A 272 -33.81 -12.17 18.82
CA GLY A 272 -34.29 -10.79 18.93
C GLY A 272 -33.25 -9.71 19.27
N ARG A 273 -31.98 -10.06 19.54
CA ARG A 273 -30.93 -9.05 19.76
C ARG A 273 -30.18 -8.80 18.45
N GLY A 274 -30.30 -7.57 17.95
CA GLY A 274 -29.66 -7.08 16.73
C GLY A 274 -28.18 -7.43 16.64
N ASP A 275 -27.63 -7.37 15.43
CA ASP A 275 -26.31 -7.88 15.07
C ASP A 275 -25.18 -7.03 15.71
N TRP A 276 -25.02 -7.14 17.04
CA TRP A 276 -24.02 -6.43 17.85
C TRP A 276 -22.60 -6.68 17.33
N SER A 277 -22.37 -7.80 16.64
CA SER A 277 -21.12 -8.08 15.94
C SER A 277 -20.90 -7.20 14.72
N ALA A 278 -21.94 -6.91 13.93
CA ALA A 278 -21.85 -5.94 12.84
C ALA A 278 -21.67 -4.50 13.38
N LEU A 279 -22.29 -4.19 14.51
CA LEU A 279 -22.15 -2.89 15.20
C LEU A 279 -20.73 -2.72 15.78
N ALA A 280 -20.17 -3.77 16.38
CA ALA A 280 -18.78 -3.78 16.87
C ALA A 280 -17.76 -3.70 15.72
N LEU A 281 -18.02 -4.37 14.59
CA LEU A 281 -17.23 -4.24 13.37
C LEU A 281 -17.25 -2.80 12.84
N ALA A 282 -18.44 -2.22 12.72
CA ALA A 282 -18.60 -0.84 12.28
C ALA A 282 -17.90 0.13 13.25
N ALA A 283 -18.05 -0.06 14.55
CA ALA A 283 -17.37 0.75 15.56
C ALA A 283 -15.84 0.61 15.50
N ALA A 284 -15.31 -0.59 15.26
CA ALA A 284 -13.88 -0.82 15.10
C ALA A 284 -13.33 -0.18 13.82
N LEU A 285 -14.06 -0.27 12.70
CA LEU A 285 -13.70 0.40 11.45
C LEU A 285 -13.75 1.92 11.60
N VAL A 286 -14.78 2.46 12.24
CA VAL A 286 -14.90 3.89 12.54
C VAL A 286 -13.76 4.33 13.47
N ALA A 287 -13.47 3.59 14.53
CA ALA A 287 -12.35 3.91 15.42
C ALA A 287 -11.00 3.88 14.70
N MET A 288 -10.80 2.93 13.78
CA MET A 288 -9.59 2.87 12.96
C MET A 288 -9.48 4.07 12.02
N VAL A 289 -10.58 4.47 11.37
CA VAL A 289 -10.64 5.66 10.51
C VAL A 289 -10.41 6.93 11.33
N LEU A 290 -10.98 7.04 12.53
CA LEU A 290 -10.80 8.19 13.42
C LEU A 290 -9.40 8.25 14.04
N ALA A 291 -8.73 7.12 14.22
CA ALA A 291 -7.39 7.06 14.80
C ALA A 291 -6.27 7.40 13.80
N VAL A 292 -6.58 7.39 12.50
CA VAL A 292 -5.62 7.70 11.44
C VAL A 292 -6.00 9.06 10.85
N GLU A 293 -5.18 10.09 11.11
CA GLU A 293 -5.34 11.37 10.44
C GLU A 293 -5.09 11.16 8.93
N PRO A 294 -6.07 11.47 8.05
CA PRO A 294 -5.95 11.20 6.62
C PRO A 294 -4.78 11.95 5.99
N ALA A 295 -4.46 13.14 6.52
CA ALA A 295 -3.31 13.94 6.11
C ALA A 295 -1.97 13.26 6.41
N ASP A 296 -1.82 12.67 7.61
CA ASP A 296 -0.61 11.91 7.98
C ASP A 296 -0.42 10.68 7.09
N LEU A 297 -1.51 9.95 6.83
CA LEU A 297 -1.46 8.80 5.93
C LEU A 297 -1.14 9.22 4.49
N ALA A 298 -1.72 10.31 4.00
CA ALA A 298 -1.41 10.86 2.68
C ALA A 298 0.08 11.23 2.57
N ALA A 299 0.64 11.89 3.59
CA ALA A 299 2.06 12.24 3.63
C ALA A 299 2.98 11.00 3.68
N ASP A 300 2.61 9.96 4.43
CA ASP A 300 3.35 8.70 4.48
C ASP A 300 3.32 7.95 3.12
N LEU A 301 2.17 7.97 2.43
CA LEU A 301 2.03 7.37 1.09
C LEU A 301 2.87 8.12 0.05
N ASP A 302 2.84 9.45 0.08
CA ASP A 302 3.65 10.30 -0.80
C ASP A 302 5.15 10.12 -0.54
N GLY A 303 5.57 10.09 0.73
CA GLY A 303 6.95 9.77 1.09
C GLY A 303 7.36 8.36 0.66
N GLY A 304 6.44 7.40 0.70
CA GLY A 304 6.64 6.07 0.13
C GLY A 304 6.79 6.10 -1.40
N ALA A 305 6.02 6.95 -2.09
CA ALA A 305 6.11 7.15 -3.53
C ALA A 305 7.50 7.68 -3.93
N ASP A 306 8.02 8.68 -3.22
CA ASP A 306 9.35 9.25 -3.46
C ASP A 306 10.46 8.19 -3.32
N VAL A 307 10.39 7.37 -2.26
CA VAL A 307 11.36 6.30 -2.03
C VAL A 307 11.32 5.25 -3.16
N LEU A 308 10.12 4.85 -3.59
CA LEU A 308 9.95 3.88 -4.68
C LEU A 308 10.37 4.47 -6.03
N GLN A 309 10.11 5.75 -6.27
CA GLN A 309 10.57 6.44 -7.47
C GLN A 309 12.10 6.52 -7.50
N ALA A 310 12.74 6.83 -6.37
CA ALA A 310 14.20 6.81 -6.25
C ALA A 310 14.79 5.41 -6.47
N ALA A 311 14.06 4.34 -6.10
CA ALA A 311 14.40 2.96 -6.44
C ALA A 311 14.17 2.62 -7.92
N GLY A 312 13.53 3.50 -8.69
CA GLY A 312 13.27 3.37 -10.12
C GLY A 312 11.97 2.66 -10.49
N CYS A 313 11.03 2.53 -9.55
CA CYS A 313 9.63 2.10 -9.79
C CYS A 313 8.87 3.16 -10.59
N GLN A 314 7.90 2.74 -11.42
CA GLN A 314 7.14 3.63 -12.30
C GLN A 314 5.64 3.60 -12.05
N VAL A 315 5.08 2.47 -11.64
CA VAL A 315 3.63 2.26 -11.45
C VAL A 315 3.24 2.46 -9.99
N LEU A 316 3.99 1.89 -9.04
CA LEU A 316 3.69 2.03 -7.61
C LEU A 316 3.68 3.48 -7.12
N PRO A 317 4.71 4.32 -7.40
CA PRO A 317 4.72 5.71 -6.94
C PRO A 317 3.48 6.48 -7.40
N MET A 318 3.03 6.23 -8.63
CA MET A 318 1.83 6.87 -9.20
C MET A 318 0.58 6.49 -8.41
N HIS A 319 0.38 5.21 -8.09
CA HIS A 319 -0.78 4.78 -7.30
C HIS A 319 -0.74 5.32 -5.87
N LEU A 320 0.43 5.36 -5.23
CA LEU A 320 0.58 5.91 -3.88
C LEU A 320 0.30 7.42 -3.87
N THR A 321 0.85 8.16 -4.82
CA THR A 321 0.61 9.61 -4.95
C THR A 321 -0.86 9.90 -5.28
N LYS A 322 -1.50 9.06 -6.10
CA LYS A 322 -2.93 9.16 -6.39
C LYS A 322 -3.77 8.95 -5.13
N LEU A 323 -3.46 7.93 -4.32
CA LEU A 323 -4.14 7.68 -3.05
C LEU A 323 -3.90 8.81 -2.05
N ALA A 324 -2.67 9.37 -1.99
CA ALA A 324 -2.37 10.54 -1.17
C ALA A 324 -3.23 11.75 -1.56
N ARG A 325 -3.38 12.02 -2.86
CA ARG A 325 -4.30 13.06 -3.39
C ARG A 325 -5.75 12.80 -3.01
N GLU A 326 -6.21 11.55 -3.06
CA GLU A 326 -7.60 11.20 -2.69
C GLU A 326 -7.85 11.33 -1.18
N LEU A 327 -6.84 11.06 -0.34
CA LEU A 327 -6.93 11.17 1.11
C LEU A 327 -6.83 12.62 1.61
N ASP A 328 -5.99 13.43 0.97
CA ASP A 328 -5.80 14.85 1.29
C ASP A 328 -5.78 15.70 0.01
N PRO A 329 -6.97 16.03 -0.55
CA PRO A 329 -7.07 16.82 -1.77
C PRO A 329 -6.67 18.29 -1.56
N GLY A 330 -6.53 18.75 -0.31
CA GLY A 330 -6.14 20.12 0.02
C GLY A 330 -4.66 20.42 -0.29
N GLN A 331 -3.85 19.38 -0.52
CA GLN A 331 -2.41 19.50 -0.73
C GLN A 331 -2.08 19.47 -2.25
N PRO A 332 -1.84 20.62 -2.90
CA PRO A 332 -1.62 20.69 -4.35
C PRO A 332 -0.33 19.98 -4.81
N ALA A 333 0.62 19.80 -3.89
CA ALA A 333 1.89 19.11 -4.15
C ALA A 333 1.68 17.68 -4.67
N TYR A 334 0.74 16.93 -4.10
CA TYR A 334 0.45 15.55 -4.54
C TYR A 334 -0.06 15.51 -5.98
N THR A 335 -0.85 16.51 -6.39
CA THR A 335 -1.41 16.57 -7.74
C THR A 335 -0.36 16.94 -8.79
N LEU A 336 0.56 17.86 -8.45
CA LEU A 336 1.70 18.19 -9.30
C LEU A 336 2.66 17.00 -9.46
N GLN A 337 2.96 16.31 -8.35
CA GLN A 337 3.81 15.12 -8.38
C GLN A 337 3.18 13.99 -9.20
N LEU A 338 1.86 13.79 -9.09
CA LEU A 338 1.15 12.82 -9.92
C LEU A 338 1.25 13.18 -11.42
N ALA A 339 1.13 14.45 -11.78
CA ALA A 339 1.32 14.89 -13.17
C ALA A 339 2.77 14.67 -13.65
N ASP A 340 3.77 14.94 -12.82
CA ASP A 340 5.18 14.67 -13.12
C ASP A 340 5.41 13.16 -13.36
N LEU A 341 4.77 12.30 -12.57
CA LEU A 341 4.86 10.83 -12.71
C LEU A 341 4.21 10.34 -14.02
N TYR A 342 3.07 10.92 -14.44
CA TYR A 342 2.47 10.62 -15.74
C TYR A 342 3.34 11.08 -16.91
N ALA A 343 3.88 12.30 -16.85
CA ALA A 343 4.79 12.83 -17.87
C ALA A 343 6.07 11.98 -18.00
N ALA A 344 6.63 11.52 -16.88
CA ALA A 344 7.81 10.65 -16.87
C ALA A 344 7.57 9.29 -17.57
N ARG A 345 6.32 8.87 -17.74
CA ARG A 345 5.92 7.66 -18.45
C ARG A 345 5.58 7.90 -19.93
N GLY A 346 5.65 9.15 -20.40
CA GLY A 346 5.20 9.55 -21.73
C GLY A 346 3.68 9.64 -21.85
N GLU A 347 2.96 9.72 -20.74
CA GLU A 347 1.51 9.90 -20.68
C GLU A 347 1.17 11.41 -20.57
N ASP A 348 1.72 12.22 -21.49
CA ASP A 348 1.68 13.69 -21.43
C ASP A 348 0.24 14.25 -21.43
N GLU A 349 -0.66 13.65 -22.21
CA GLU A 349 -2.08 14.05 -22.24
C GLU A 349 -2.75 13.89 -20.86
N ILE A 350 -2.39 12.86 -20.10
CA ILE A 350 -2.96 12.63 -18.76
C ILE A 350 -2.31 13.60 -17.77
N ALA A 351 -1.00 13.83 -17.87
CA ALA A 351 -0.29 14.80 -17.05
C ALA A 351 -0.89 16.21 -17.19
N ASP A 352 -1.19 16.63 -18.42
CA ASP A 352 -1.79 17.94 -18.69
C ASP A 352 -3.20 18.05 -18.15
N ARG A 353 -4.04 17.01 -18.30
CA ARG A 353 -5.37 16.97 -17.67
C ARG A 353 -5.29 17.11 -16.15
N VAL A 354 -4.34 16.42 -15.51
CA VAL A 354 -4.14 16.51 -14.05
C VAL A 354 -3.73 17.93 -13.63
N ARG A 355 -2.88 18.61 -14.41
CA ARG A 355 -2.51 20.02 -14.16
C ARG A 355 -3.68 20.97 -14.37
N GLU A 356 -4.49 20.75 -15.41
CA GLU A 356 -5.69 21.53 -15.68
C GLU A 356 -6.74 21.39 -14.56
N ASP A 357 -6.96 20.17 -14.06
CA ASP A 357 -7.84 19.93 -12.92
C ASP A 357 -7.36 20.68 -11.69
N LEU A 358 -6.06 20.63 -11.38
CA LEU A 358 -5.48 21.40 -10.28
C LEU A 358 -5.67 22.91 -10.47
N ALA A 359 -5.43 23.43 -11.67
CA ALA A 359 -5.61 24.84 -11.98
C ALA A 359 -7.08 25.27 -11.83
N ARG A 360 -8.02 24.39 -12.20
CA ARG A 360 -9.46 24.60 -12.00
C ARG A 360 -9.81 24.66 -10.51
N ASP A 361 -9.29 23.73 -9.72
CA ASP A 361 -9.57 23.63 -8.28
C ASP A 361 -8.97 24.79 -7.49
N LEU A 362 -7.80 25.32 -7.90
CA LEU A 362 -7.13 26.45 -7.24
C LEU A 362 -7.68 27.83 -7.62
N ARG A 363 -8.33 27.96 -8.79
CA ARG A 363 -8.82 29.25 -9.33
C ARG A 363 -9.71 30.03 -8.33
N PRO A 364 -10.66 29.42 -7.60
CA PRO A 364 -11.49 30.12 -6.63
C PRO A 364 -10.68 30.71 -5.47
N TYR A 365 -9.67 29.97 -4.98
CA TYR A 365 -8.83 30.38 -3.86
C TYR A 365 -7.89 31.53 -4.23
N VAL A 366 -7.26 31.44 -5.40
CA VAL A 366 -6.45 32.53 -5.94
C VAL A 366 -7.32 33.78 -6.15
N GLY A 367 -8.53 33.62 -6.68
CA GLY A 367 -9.48 34.73 -6.84
C GLY A 367 -9.92 35.37 -5.51
N ALA A 368 -10.00 34.62 -4.42
CA ALA A 368 -10.24 35.16 -3.08
C ALA A 368 -9.00 35.92 -2.55
N LEU A 369 -7.82 35.30 -2.62
CA LEU A 369 -6.55 35.91 -2.19
C LEU A 369 -6.21 37.22 -2.93
N VAL A 370 -6.53 37.30 -4.22
CA VAL A 370 -6.35 38.51 -5.03
C VAL A 370 -7.36 39.60 -4.65
N ARG A 371 -8.63 39.24 -4.41
CA ARG A 371 -9.66 40.20 -3.96
C ARG A 371 -9.36 40.79 -2.59
N ASP A 372 -8.80 39.99 -1.68
CA ASP A 372 -8.49 40.41 -0.32
C ASP A 372 -7.14 41.15 -0.19
N GLY A 373 -6.43 41.38 -1.31
CA GLY A 373 -5.10 42.01 -1.33
C GLY A 373 -3.97 41.17 -0.69
N ALA A 374 -4.31 40.03 -0.08
CA ALA A 374 -3.38 39.12 0.58
C ALA A 374 -2.36 38.50 -0.38
N TRP A 375 -2.73 38.32 -1.66
CA TRP A 375 -1.80 37.82 -2.68
C TRP A 375 -0.56 38.71 -2.88
N GLY A 376 -0.74 40.03 -2.86
CA GLY A 376 0.35 41.00 -2.99
C GLY A 376 1.33 40.90 -1.83
N ALA A 377 0.82 40.86 -0.60
CA ALA A 377 1.64 40.71 0.61
C ALA A 377 2.37 39.36 0.67
N MET A 378 1.73 38.28 0.21
CA MET A 378 2.33 36.95 0.20
C MET A 378 3.43 36.82 -0.85
N MET A 379 3.25 37.39 -2.05
CA MET A 379 4.29 37.43 -3.08
C MET A 379 5.48 38.30 -2.66
N GLU A 380 5.23 39.42 -1.99
CA GLU A 380 6.28 40.30 -1.47
C GLU A 380 7.14 39.64 -0.37
N GLN A 381 6.54 38.76 0.45
CA GLN A 381 7.27 37.92 1.42
C GLN A 381 7.92 36.69 0.79
N ALA A 382 7.29 36.06 -0.20
CA ALA A 382 7.74 34.81 -0.82
C ALA A 382 8.83 35.02 -1.89
N LEU A 383 9.03 36.24 -2.39
CA LEU A 383 10.21 36.65 -3.13
C LEU A 383 11.33 36.98 -2.12
N PRO A 384 12.22 36.04 -1.75
CA PRO A 384 13.40 36.44 -1.01
C PRO A 384 14.14 37.46 -1.86
N ARG A 385 14.43 38.64 -1.29
CA ARG A 385 15.54 39.62 -1.51
C ARG A 385 16.66 39.25 -2.53
N ARG A 386 16.36 38.64 -3.66
CA ARG A 386 17.32 38.10 -4.65
C ARG A 386 17.57 39.06 -5.80
N VAL A 387 16.87 40.20 -5.85
CA VAL A 387 17.12 41.24 -6.85
C VAL A 387 18.11 42.32 -6.34
N ALA A 388 18.50 42.30 -5.06
CA ALA A 388 19.40 43.31 -4.50
C ALA A 388 20.91 43.05 -4.71
N VAL A 389 21.32 41.96 -5.39
CA VAL A 389 22.76 41.60 -5.53
C VAL A 389 23.28 41.68 -6.97
N ALA A 390 22.46 42.02 -7.97
CA ALA A 390 22.90 42.06 -9.38
C ALA A 390 23.29 43.45 -9.92
N THR A 391 23.15 44.54 -9.14
CA THR A 391 23.42 45.91 -9.60
C THR A 391 24.68 46.57 -9.02
N ALA A 392 25.52 45.84 -8.27
CA ALA A 392 26.77 46.38 -7.71
C ALA A 392 28.01 45.67 -8.28
N ALA A 393 28.12 45.57 -9.60
CA ALA A 393 29.36 45.17 -10.27
C ALA A 393 29.46 45.84 -11.64
N GLU A 394 29.55 47.16 -11.64
CA GLU A 394 30.10 47.92 -12.76
C GLU A 394 31.54 48.29 -12.37
N PRO A 395 32.58 47.56 -12.83
CA PRO A 395 33.93 48.05 -12.70
C PRO A 395 34.18 49.11 -13.77
N ALA A 396 34.59 50.27 -13.29
CA ALA A 396 35.02 51.41 -14.06
C ALA A 396 36.08 51.02 -15.11
N ARG A 397 35.97 51.68 -16.26
CA ARG A 397 37.02 51.79 -17.26
C ARG A 397 38.26 52.45 -16.64
N GLU A 398 39.43 51.90 -16.94
CA GLU A 398 40.62 52.64 -17.36
C GLU A 398 41.50 51.75 -18.23
#